data_AF-A0A7C9KNL9-F1
#
_entry.id   AF-A0A7C9KNL9-F1
#
_cell.length_a   1.000
_cell.length_b   1.000
_cell.length_c   1.000
_cell.angle_alpha   90.00
_cell.angle_beta   90.00
_cell.angle_gamma   90.00
#
_symmetry.space_group_name_H-M   'P 1'
#
loop_
_entity.id
_entity.type
_entity.pdbx_description
1 polymer ?
#
loop_
_entity_poly.entity_id
_entity_poly.type
_entity_poly.pdbx_seq_one_letter_code
_entity_poly.pdbx_strand_id
1 'polypeptide(L)'
;MTKEEAVQAALDSLDQAMLSLTTLSAVGEITSAQRDAAEEELQDQIDTLLSRLKTLRATGSGVTPLPDTKKVEKLQRAVAALGGFTAAAATWDSVIQTVVTTASALANAASTSTAATPDGSVALAALVPDFAKMSLAIAGGTLAESLLIADTVSTALPARQSRLFVTARSGLRVRSGPGTNFDVRPPDLSYGTAVRPIRVQDGWTLIDIQGDGKADGYVSSGFLADQLLVAVRSGGLGLAETASQTPDAAKISELVGQGSGAAGLKQARKTASRALSGYPTNGCAAHLSALLQQASINVDMTFGAGKLAHILTERNWRRVPCGQQAPGDVGVCFDNDPTPVGADHVYLVIETLGPDRMMIADNQNPKDAPHERFTSGRGKTPTEYFLRA
;
A
#
# COMPACT_ATOMS: atom_id res chain seq x y z
N MET A 1 12.79 39.09 11.25
CA MET A 1 12.55 38.09 10.19
C MET A 1 11.22 38.43 9.54
N THR A 2 11.23 38.83 8.27
CA THR A 2 10.01 39.08 7.49
C THR A 2 9.27 37.75 7.25
N LYS A 3 7.99 37.79 6.86
CA LYS A 3 7.23 36.58 6.53
C LYS A 3 7.87 35.80 5.38
N GLU A 4 8.48 36.52 4.44
CA GLU A 4 9.18 35.96 3.29
C GLU A 4 10.48 35.26 3.72
N GLU A 5 11.26 35.87 4.61
CA GLU A 5 12.42 35.22 5.22
C GLU A 5 12.02 33.97 6.02
N ALA A 6 10.84 33.98 6.68
CA ALA A 6 10.34 32.83 7.43
C ALA A 6 9.95 31.64 6.54
N VAL A 7 9.30 31.92 5.41
CA VAL A 7 8.91 30.89 4.42
C VAL A 7 10.13 30.39 3.64
N GLN A 8 11.07 31.28 3.30
CA GLN A 8 12.29 30.88 2.60
C GLN A 8 13.19 30.04 3.50
N ALA A 9 13.40 30.43 4.77
CA ALA A 9 14.16 29.63 5.73
C ALA A 9 13.54 28.23 5.96
N ALA A 10 12.21 28.16 5.93
CA ALA A 10 11.45 26.92 5.99
C ALA A 10 11.70 26.00 4.78
N LEU A 11 11.64 26.56 3.57
CA LEU A 11 11.93 25.82 2.33
C LEU A 11 13.39 25.38 2.26
N ASP A 12 14.32 26.24 2.68
CA ASP A 12 15.75 25.92 2.72
C ASP A 12 16.05 24.80 3.75
N SER A 13 15.34 24.78 4.88
CA SER A 13 15.42 23.68 5.86
C SER A 13 14.93 22.35 5.28
N LEU A 14 13.84 22.37 4.50
CA LEU A 14 13.30 21.18 3.85
C LEU A 14 14.26 20.66 2.76
N ASP A 15 14.84 21.56 1.96
CA ASP A 15 15.85 21.23 0.96
C ASP A 15 17.08 20.56 1.61
N GLN A 16 17.56 21.08 2.75
CA GLN A 16 18.67 20.49 3.50
C GLN A 16 18.36 19.11 4.07
N ALA A 17 17.14 18.91 4.60
CA ALA A 17 16.70 17.61 5.09
C ALA A 17 16.63 16.56 3.95
N MET A 18 16.10 16.95 2.79
CA MET A 18 16.06 16.10 1.59
C MET A 18 17.45 15.77 1.04
N LEU A 19 18.38 16.73 1.06
CA LEU A 19 19.78 16.50 0.67
C LEU A 19 20.46 15.50 1.61
N SER A 20 20.19 15.60 2.91
CA SER A 20 20.72 14.71 3.94
C SER A 20 20.22 13.27 3.74
N LEU A 21 18.92 13.09 3.48
CA LEU A 21 18.31 11.79 3.15
C LEU A 21 18.88 11.19 1.87
N THR A 22 19.06 12.00 0.82
CA THR A 22 19.63 11.54 -0.46
C THR A 22 21.09 11.11 -0.30
N THR A 23 21.86 11.86 0.48
CA THR A 23 23.28 11.55 0.77
C THR A 23 23.40 10.29 1.63
N LEU A 24 22.55 10.16 2.65
CA LEU A 24 22.47 8.94 3.46
C LEU A 24 22.11 7.73 2.60
N SER A 25 21.17 7.86 1.66
CA SER A 25 20.77 6.74 0.79
C SER A 25 21.85 6.29 -0.19
N ALA A 26 22.80 7.17 -0.54
CA ALA A 26 23.91 6.86 -1.44
C ALA A 26 25.07 6.14 -0.73
N VAL A 27 25.19 6.29 0.59
CA VAL A 27 26.15 5.56 1.43
C VAL A 27 25.44 4.31 1.93
N GLY A 28 25.58 3.19 1.21
CA GLY A 28 24.73 1.99 1.29
C GLY A 28 24.62 1.20 2.61
N GLU A 29 24.70 1.83 3.78
CA GLU A 29 24.56 1.21 5.10
C GLU A 29 23.77 2.11 6.08
N ILE A 30 22.54 2.50 5.74
CA ILE A 30 21.62 3.04 6.75
C ILE A 30 20.82 1.87 7.35
N THR A 31 20.85 1.73 8.67
CA THR A 31 19.99 0.77 9.38
C THR A 31 18.52 1.19 9.28
N SER A 32 17.58 0.24 9.41
CA SER A 32 16.14 0.57 9.40
C SER A 32 15.78 1.59 10.47
N ALA A 33 16.38 1.51 11.66
CA ALA A 33 16.16 2.45 12.75
C ALA A 33 16.58 3.89 12.42
N GLN A 34 17.71 4.07 11.72
CA GLN A 34 18.16 5.40 11.28
C GLN A 34 17.27 5.98 10.18
N ARG A 35 16.68 5.11 9.35
CA ARG A 35 15.69 5.52 8.34
C ARG A 35 14.39 5.98 8.98
N ASP A 36 13.87 5.20 9.92
CA ASP A 36 12.62 5.52 10.63
C ASP A 36 12.76 6.83 11.42
N ALA A 37 13.90 7.07 12.06
CA ALA A 37 14.20 8.32 12.74
C ALA A 37 14.28 9.53 11.80
N ALA A 38 14.86 9.36 10.60
CA ALA A 38 14.92 10.42 9.60
C ALA A 38 13.53 10.73 9.00
N GLU A 39 12.67 9.72 8.86
CA GLU A 39 11.29 9.90 8.40
C GLU A 39 10.42 10.59 9.46
N GLU A 40 10.59 10.25 10.74
CA GLU A 40 9.92 10.92 11.86
C GLU A 40 10.30 12.40 11.98
N GLU A 41 11.60 12.71 11.88
CA GLU A 41 12.12 14.09 11.89
C GLU A 41 11.59 14.90 10.70
N LEU A 42 11.57 14.34 9.49
CA LEU A 42 11.04 15.01 8.30
C LEU A 42 9.54 15.30 8.44
N GLN A 43 8.78 14.35 9.01
CA GLN A 43 7.36 14.53 9.24
C GLN A 43 7.06 15.63 10.27
N ASP A 44 7.84 15.71 11.36
CA ASP A 44 7.70 16.76 12.38
C ASP A 44 8.01 18.16 11.82
N GLN A 45 9.02 18.26 10.95
CA GLN A 45 9.34 19.49 10.24
C GLN A 45 8.18 19.92 9.31
N ILE A 46 7.55 18.99 8.59
CA ILE A 46 6.39 19.27 7.73
C ILE A 46 5.19 19.73 8.55
N ASP A 47 4.88 19.06 9.66
CA ASP A 47 3.76 19.42 10.52
C ASP A 47 3.97 20.82 11.14
N THR A 48 5.22 21.13 11.51
CA THR A 48 5.63 22.47 11.95
C THR A 48 5.42 23.52 10.87
N LEU A 49 5.78 23.24 9.62
CA LEU A 49 5.56 24.15 8.49
C LEU A 49 4.08 24.38 8.21
N LEU A 50 3.28 23.32 8.19
CA LEU A 50 1.83 23.41 7.98
C LEU A 50 1.15 24.21 9.11
N SER A 51 1.60 24.06 10.35
CA SER A 51 1.12 24.84 11.50
C SER A 51 1.43 26.34 11.34
N ARG A 52 2.66 26.68 10.92
CA ARG A 52 3.07 28.06 10.64
C ARG A 52 2.26 28.68 9.49
N LEU A 53 2.05 27.94 8.40
CA LEU A 53 1.23 28.39 7.27
C LEU A 53 -0.23 28.63 7.66
N LYS A 54 -0.82 27.75 8.48
CA LYS A 54 -2.18 27.95 9.03
C LYS A 54 -2.27 29.20 9.90
N THR A 55 -1.25 29.46 10.72
CA THR A 55 -1.16 30.66 11.57
C THR A 55 -1.02 31.94 10.75
N LEU A 56 -0.22 31.91 9.68
CA LEU A 56 -0.08 33.03 8.75
C LEU A 56 -1.38 33.31 7.97
N ARG A 57 -2.14 32.26 7.63
CA ARG A 57 -3.47 32.40 7.01
C ARG A 57 -4.49 33.02 7.97
N ALA A 58 -4.46 32.65 9.25
CA ALA A 58 -5.39 33.16 10.25
C ALA A 58 -5.15 34.63 10.64
N THR A 59 -3.93 35.13 10.46
CA THR A 59 -3.56 36.50 10.88
C THR A 59 -3.81 37.58 9.82
N GLY A 60 -4.39 37.22 8.65
CA GLY A 60 -5.08 38.16 7.74
C GLY A 60 -4.30 39.36 7.20
N SER A 61 -2.97 39.38 7.27
CA SER A 61 -2.17 40.55 6.88
C SER A 61 -1.54 40.36 5.50
N GLY A 62 -1.77 41.34 4.63
CA GLY A 62 -1.55 41.40 3.17
C GLY A 62 -0.26 40.79 2.58
N VAL A 63 -0.38 40.49 1.29
CA VAL A 63 0.34 39.49 0.48
C VAL A 63 1.62 40.05 -0.18
N THR A 64 2.66 39.22 -0.27
CA THR A 64 3.80 39.34 -1.22
C THR A 64 3.96 38.03 -2.03
N PRO A 65 4.71 38.02 -3.16
CA PRO A 65 4.61 36.99 -4.21
C PRO A 65 5.11 35.60 -3.77
N LEU A 66 4.65 34.56 -4.46
CA LEU A 66 5.06 33.16 -4.24
C LEU A 66 6.56 32.94 -4.50
N PRO A 67 7.19 31.96 -3.81
CA PRO A 67 8.55 31.51 -4.12
C PRO A 67 8.62 30.83 -5.50
N ASP A 68 9.82 30.84 -6.07
CA ASP A 68 10.15 30.33 -7.41
C ASP A 68 9.55 28.94 -7.69
N THR A 69 8.58 28.90 -8.60
CA THR A 69 7.87 27.68 -9.03
C THR A 69 8.81 26.57 -9.50
N LYS A 70 9.99 26.92 -9.99
CA LYS A 70 11.03 25.94 -10.39
C LYS A 70 11.60 25.15 -9.21
N LYS A 71 11.62 25.72 -7.99
CA LYS A 71 12.07 25.00 -6.78
C LYS A 71 11.04 23.94 -6.36
N VAL A 72 9.76 24.25 -6.44
CA VAL A 72 8.67 23.31 -6.14
C VAL A 72 8.66 22.13 -7.11
N GLU A 73 8.83 22.39 -8.41
CA GLU A 73 8.96 21.33 -9.43
C GLU A 73 10.23 20.48 -9.27
N LYS A 74 11.31 21.06 -8.73
CA LYS A 74 12.54 20.32 -8.43
C LYS A 74 12.35 19.36 -7.25
N LEU A 75 11.64 19.80 -6.20
CA LEU A 75 11.27 18.96 -5.06
C LEU A 75 10.34 17.81 -5.48
N GLN A 76 9.34 18.08 -6.32
CA GLN A 76 8.47 17.04 -6.89
C GLN A 76 9.25 15.97 -7.67
N ARG A 77 10.20 16.39 -8.50
CA ARG A 77 11.06 15.46 -9.26
C ARG A 77 12.00 14.66 -8.37
N ALA A 78 12.53 15.24 -7.30
CA ALA A 78 13.38 14.53 -6.34
C ALA A 78 12.58 13.46 -5.57
N VAL A 79 11.34 13.76 -5.17
CA VAL A 79 10.44 12.79 -4.52
C VAL A 79 10.05 11.66 -5.48
N ALA A 80 9.75 11.97 -6.75
CA ALA A 80 9.44 10.96 -7.77
C ALA A 80 10.65 10.05 -8.12
N ALA A 81 11.88 10.59 -8.06
CA ALA A 81 13.10 9.83 -8.32
C ALA A 81 13.46 8.84 -7.20
N LEU A 82 12.92 9.02 -5.99
CA LEU A 82 13.06 8.08 -4.86
C LEU A 82 12.10 6.87 -4.98
N GLY A 83 11.66 6.53 -6.20
CA GLY A 83 10.57 5.63 -6.57
C GLY A 83 10.65 4.15 -6.14
N GLY A 84 10.84 3.90 -4.85
CA GLY A 84 10.70 2.58 -4.19
C GLY A 84 9.65 2.54 -3.07
N PHE A 85 8.93 3.64 -2.81
CA PHE A 85 7.99 3.76 -1.69
C PHE A 85 6.54 3.88 -2.18
N THR A 86 5.94 2.76 -2.58
CA THR A 86 4.64 2.75 -3.30
C THR A 86 3.43 3.18 -2.45
N ALA A 87 3.49 3.06 -1.12
CA ALA A 87 2.42 3.53 -0.24
C ALA A 87 2.64 4.98 0.22
N ALA A 88 3.90 5.39 0.45
CA ALA A 88 4.23 6.75 0.89
C ALA A 88 4.12 7.76 -0.27
N ALA A 89 4.47 7.37 -1.52
CA ALA A 89 4.43 8.26 -2.68
C ALA A 89 3.04 8.86 -2.95
N ALA A 90 1.96 8.09 -2.74
CA ALA A 90 0.59 8.59 -2.90
C ALA A 90 0.21 9.62 -1.82
N THR A 91 0.65 9.41 -0.57
CA THR A 91 0.50 10.40 0.50
C THR A 91 1.37 11.63 0.29
N TRP A 92 2.58 11.47 -0.25
CA TRP A 92 3.49 12.57 -0.56
C TRP A 92 2.98 13.44 -1.71
N ASP A 93 2.48 12.83 -2.79
CA ASP A 93 1.79 13.55 -3.86
C ASP A 93 0.59 14.31 -3.31
N SER A 94 -0.22 13.69 -2.44
CA SER A 94 -1.35 14.37 -1.80
C SER A 94 -0.92 15.56 -0.92
N VAL A 95 0.17 15.44 -0.16
CA VAL A 95 0.71 16.52 0.68
C VAL A 95 1.25 17.66 -0.19
N ILE A 96 2.02 17.34 -1.23
CA ILE A 96 2.55 18.32 -2.18
C ILE A 96 1.41 19.03 -2.90
N GLN A 97 0.40 18.29 -3.40
CA GLN A 97 -0.77 18.88 -4.05
C GLN A 97 -1.56 19.78 -3.09
N THR A 98 -1.64 19.42 -1.81
CA THR A 98 -2.31 20.25 -0.79
C THR A 98 -1.54 21.55 -0.55
N VAL A 99 -0.20 21.48 -0.46
CA VAL A 99 0.66 22.66 -0.29
C VAL A 99 0.57 23.57 -1.52
N VAL A 100 0.67 23.01 -2.73
CA VAL A 100 0.57 23.74 -4.00
C VAL A 100 -0.81 24.38 -4.14
N THR A 101 -1.90 23.63 -3.94
CA THR A 101 -3.26 24.16 -4.05
C THR A 101 -3.54 25.25 -3.03
N THR A 102 -3.02 25.10 -1.80
CA THR A 102 -3.16 26.12 -0.76
C THR A 102 -2.39 27.39 -1.14
N ALA A 103 -1.16 27.26 -1.66
CA ALA A 103 -0.36 28.38 -2.13
C ALA A 103 -1.01 29.10 -3.32
N SER A 104 -1.56 28.35 -4.29
CA SER A 104 -2.30 28.91 -5.44
C SER A 104 -3.62 29.59 -5.03
N ALA A 105 -4.35 29.06 -4.06
CA ALA A 105 -5.57 29.67 -3.55
C ALA A 105 -5.29 31.00 -2.82
N LEU A 106 -4.17 31.06 -2.08
CA LEU A 106 -3.67 32.30 -1.47
C LEU A 106 -3.24 33.33 -2.53
N ALA A 107 -2.68 32.89 -3.67
CA ALA A 107 -2.33 33.76 -4.79
C ALA A 107 -3.57 34.34 -5.50
N ASN A 108 -4.57 33.51 -5.80
CA ASN A 108 -5.78 33.94 -6.50
C ASN A 108 -6.65 34.89 -5.66
N ALA A 109 -6.70 34.67 -4.34
CA ALA A 109 -7.39 35.58 -3.42
C ALA A 109 -6.77 36.99 -3.42
N ALA A 110 -5.48 37.11 -3.73
CA ALA A 110 -4.79 38.40 -3.88
C ALA A 110 -5.15 39.13 -5.19
N SER A 111 -5.54 38.40 -6.24
CA SER A 111 -5.86 38.97 -7.56
C SER A 111 -7.26 39.60 -7.63
N THR A 112 -8.19 39.15 -6.78
CA THR A 112 -9.58 39.66 -6.70
C THR A 112 -9.77 40.85 -5.76
N SER A 113 -8.71 41.32 -5.09
CA SER A 113 -8.73 42.46 -4.16
C SER A 113 -8.23 43.75 -4.82
N THR A 114 -8.73 44.08 -6.00
CA THR A 114 -8.57 45.41 -6.62
C THR A 114 -9.92 46.10 -6.68
N ALA A 115 -10.44 46.47 -5.50
CA ALA A 115 -11.48 47.48 -5.40
C ALA A 115 -10.84 48.86 -5.68
N ALA A 116 -11.34 49.51 -6.72
CA ALA A 116 -10.89 50.81 -7.20
C ALA A 116 -10.93 51.88 -6.10
N THR A 117 -9.83 52.60 -5.92
CA THR A 117 -9.86 53.93 -5.29
C THR A 117 -10.23 54.98 -6.34
N PRO A 118 -11.15 55.90 -6.04
CA PRO A 118 -11.54 56.98 -6.92
C PRO A 118 -10.58 58.15 -6.71
N ASP A 119 -9.39 58.07 -7.30
CA ASP A 119 -8.67 59.30 -7.65
C ASP A 119 -7.72 59.00 -8.81
N GLY A 120 -8.15 59.46 -9.98
CA GLY A 120 -7.43 59.29 -11.22
C GLY A 120 -6.09 60.00 -11.17
N SER A 121 -5.01 59.24 -11.40
CA SER A 121 -3.80 59.80 -11.99
C SER A 121 -3.01 58.76 -12.80
N VAL A 122 -3.03 59.07 -14.11
CA VAL A 122 -2.05 58.88 -15.20
C VAL A 122 -1.73 57.51 -15.83
N ALA A 123 -1.88 57.52 -17.17
CA ALA A 123 -1.55 56.54 -18.21
C ALA A 123 -0.03 56.29 -18.37
N LEU A 124 0.46 55.08 -18.68
CA LEU A 124 0.38 54.27 -19.91
C LEU A 124 1.20 54.82 -21.10
N ALA A 125 2.42 54.29 -21.30
CA ALA A 125 2.91 53.80 -22.61
C ALA A 125 4.38 53.31 -22.56
N ALA A 126 4.64 52.21 -23.27
CA ALA A 126 5.92 51.68 -23.76
C ALA A 126 6.76 50.77 -22.84
N LEU A 127 6.45 49.46 -22.83
CA LEU A 127 7.14 48.46 -23.65
C LEU A 127 6.48 47.08 -23.44
N VAL A 128 5.62 46.70 -24.36
CA VAL A 128 5.10 45.34 -24.53
C VAL A 128 5.22 45.04 -26.03
N PRO A 129 5.72 43.85 -26.39
CA PRO A 129 4.88 43.04 -27.25
C PRO A 129 4.52 41.72 -26.58
N ASP A 130 3.24 41.40 -26.75
CA ASP A 130 2.70 40.06 -26.92
C ASP A 130 2.76 39.08 -25.73
N PHE A 131 1.82 39.23 -24.79
CA PHE A 131 1.40 38.13 -23.90
C PHE A 131 -0.13 37.98 -23.79
N ALA A 132 -0.90 38.67 -24.64
CA ALA A 132 -2.36 38.53 -24.71
C ALA A 132 -2.84 37.40 -25.64
N LYS A 133 -1.97 36.47 -26.02
CA LYS A 133 -2.31 35.29 -26.84
C LYS A 133 -2.31 33.95 -26.09
N MET A 134 -2.17 33.94 -24.76
CA MET A 134 -2.08 32.68 -24.01
C MET A 134 -3.14 32.51 -22.92
N SER A 135 -4.29 33.21 -23.03
CA SER A 135 -5.39 33.06 -22.06
C SER A 135 -6.77 33.19 -22.71
N LEU A 136 -6.96 32.61 -23.90
CA LEU A 136 -8.29 32.36 -24.46
C LEU A 136 -8.29 31.12 -25.37
N ALA A 137 -7.96 29.97 -24.79
CA ALA A 137 -8.06 28.67 -25.46
C ALA A 137 -8.57 27.56 -24.52
N ILE A 138 -9.41 27.89 -23.53
CA ILE A 138 -10.19 26.91 -22.76
C ILE A 138 -11.59 27.47 -22.50
N ALA A 139 -12.30 27.86 -23.56
CA ALA A 139 -13.74 28.07 -23.53
C ALA A 139 -14.29 28.14 -24.96
N GLY A 140 -14.62 26.98 -25.54
CA GLY A 140 -15.54 26.88 -26.68
C GLY A 140 -14.94 26.55 -28.05
N GLY A 141 -15.22 25.32 -28.52
CA GLY A 141 -15.13 24.88 -29.92
C GLY A 141 -13.71 24.53 -30.40
N THR A 142 -13.43 23.49 -31.17
CA THR A 142 -14.26 22.55 -31.93
C THR A 142 -13.47 21.26 -32.15
N LEU A 143 -14.18 20.13 -32.26
CA LEU A 143 -13.64 18.84 -32.69
C LEU A 143 -13.01 18.98 -34.08
N ALA A 144 -11.84 18.37 -34.28
CA ALA A 144 -11.02 18.33 -35.51
C ALA A 144 -9.88 19.38 -35.57
N GLU A 145 -8.77 19.05 -34.91
CA GLU A 145 -7.37 19.29 -35.36
C GLU A 145 -6.35 18.84 -34.28
N SER A 146 -6.60 17.69 -33.63
CA SER A 146 -5.60 16.96 -32.82
C SER A 146 -5.51 15.49 -33.22
N LEU A 147 -5.83 15.23 -34.49
CA LEU A 147 -5.65 13.95 -35.15
C LEU A 147 -4.40 14.10 -36.03
N LEU A 148 -3.19 13.99 -35.45
CA LEU A 148 -1.92 13.71 -36.18
C LEU A 148 -0.64 13.71 -35.30
N ILE A 149 -0.68 13.39 -34.00
CA ILE A 149 0.50 12.82 -33.29
C ILE A 149 0.04 11.78 -32.25
N ALA A 150 -0.84 10.88 -32.68
CA ALA A 150 -1.24 9.69 -31.90
C ALA A 150 -1.12 8.40 -32.71
N ASP A 151 -0.37 8.43 -33.81
CA ASP A 151 -0.35 7.32 -34.76
C ASP A 151 1.06 7.17 -35.36
N THR A 152 2.05 6.82 -34.52
CA THR A 152 3.32 6.19 -34.97
C THR A 152 4.25 5.68 -33.86
N VAL A 153 3.77 5.37 -32.65
CA VAL A 153 4.43 4.35 -31.80
C VAL A 153 3.36 3.62 -30.98
N SER A 154 2.33 3.10 -31.66
CA SER A 154 1.51 1.99 -31.13
C SER A 154 1.90 0.70 -31.86
N THR A 155 3.21 0.46 -31.95
CA THR A 155 3.71 -0.91 -32.12
C THR A 155 3.75 -1.54 -30.74
N ALA A 156 2.68 -2.30 -30.45
CA ALA A 156 2.56 -3.32 -29.43
C ALA A 156 3.87 -3.68 -28.71
N LEU A 157 4.04 -3.17 -27.49
CA LEU A 157 4.60 -4.02 -26.45
C LEU A 157 3.48 -5.00 -26.08
N PRO A 158 3.59 -6.31 -26.36
CA PRO A 158 2.57 -7.24 -25.89
C PRO A 158 2.53 -7.10 -24.36
N ALA A 159 1.31 -7.04 -23.81
CA ALA A 159 1.07 -7.31 -22.40
C ALA A 159 1.94 -8.51 -22.05
N ARG A 160 2.89 -8.32 -21.13
CA ARG A 160 3.85 -9.35 -20.74
C ARG A 160 3.05 -10.42 -20.00
N GLN A 161 2.35 -11.28 -20.73
CA GLN A 161 1.59 -12.39 -20.19
C GLN A 161 2.62 -13.34 -19.58
N SER A 162 2.71 -13.31 -18.25
CA SER A 162 3.59 -14.19 -17.49
C SER A 162 3.30 -15.64 -17.91
N ARG A 163 4.31 -16.33 -18.43
CA ARG A 163 4.18 -17.75 -18.79
C ARG A 163 4.08 -18.56 -17.51
N LEU A 164 3.09 -19.43 -17.43
CA LEU A 164 2.95 -20.39 -16.34
C LEU A 164 3.36 -21.78 -16.82
N PHE A 165 3.76 -22.63 -15.90
CA PHE A 165 4.29 -23.96 -16.14
C PHE A 165 3.47 -24.99 -15.39
N VAL A 166 3.20 -26.10 -16.04
CA VAL A 166 2.48 -27.22 -15.43
C VAL A 166 3.34 -27.87 -14.35
N THR A 167 2.85 -27.91 -13.11
CA THR A 167 3.54 -28.53 -11.97
C THR A 167 3.03 -29.93 -11.65
N ALA A 168 1.97 -30.40 -12.33
CA ALA A 168 1.42 -31.74 -12.16
C ALA A 168 2.40 -32.81 -12.70
N ARG A 169 2.93 -33.66 -11.81
CA ARG A 169 3.89 -34.71 -12.15
C ARG A 169 3.34 -35.71 -13.18
N SER A 170 2.04 -36.01 -13.13
CA SER A 170 1.36 -36.93 -14.05
C SER A 170 0.83 -36.25 -15.32
N GLY A 171 1.14 -34.96 -15.53
CA GLY A 171 0.50 -34.13 -16.54
C GLY A 171 -0.84 -33.54 -16.07
N LEU A 172 -1.33 -32.57 -16.85
CA LEU A 172 -2.50 -31.75 -16.54
C LEU A 172 -3.49 -31.79 -17.70
N ARG A 173 -4.73 -32.17 -17.41
CA ARG A 173 -5.80 -32.29 -18.40
C ARG A 173 -6.39 -30.93 -18.75
N VAL A 174 -6.56 -30.67 -20.04
CA VAL A 174 -7.28 -29.51 -20.56
C VAL A 174 -8.76 -29.85 -20.69
N ARG A 175 -9.65 -28.93 -20.30
CA ARG A 175 -11.10 -29.12 -20.32
C ARG A 175 -11.81 -28.03 -21.13
N SER A 176 -13.03 -28.34 -21.59
CA SER A 176 -13.83 -27.40 -22.37
C SER A 176 -14.43 -26.25 -21.54
N GLY A 177 -14.53 -26.40 -20.22
CA GLY A 177 -15.03 -25.38 -19.30
C GLY A 177 -14.39 -25.45 -17.90
N PRO A 178 -14.66 -24.46 -17.04
CA PRO A 178 -14.08 -24.36 -15.70
C PRO A 178 -14.78 -25.33 -14.73
N GLY A 179 -14.30 -26.58 -14.67
CA GLY A 179 -14.84 -27.59 -13.77
C GLY A 179 -14.51 -29.02 -14.19
N THR A 180 -14.65 -29.96 -13.26
CA THR A 180 -14.44 -31.39 -13.52
C THR A 180 -15.57 -32.04 -14.31
N ASN A 181 -16.73 -31.39 -14.41
CA ASN A 181 -17.92 -31.86 -15.14
C ASN A 181 -17.85 -31.60 -16.65
N PHE A 182 -16.89 -30.79 -17.12
CA PHE A 182 -16.70 -30.49 -18.54
C PHE A 182 -15.80 -31.52 -19.21
N ASP A 183 -16.05 -31.77 -20.50
CA ASP A 183 -15.28 -32.74 -21.29
C ASP A 183 -13.78 -32.42 -21.31
N VAL A 184 -12.97 -33.48 -21.27
CA VAL A 184 -11.51 -33.39 -21.44
C VAL A 184 -11.18 -33.25 -22.92
N ARG A 185 -10.38 -32.24 -23.27
CA ARG A 185 -9.83 -32.04 -24.60
C ARG A 185 -8.39 -32.55 -24.64
N PRO A 186 -8.06 -33.56 -25.46
CA PRO A 186 -6.68 -33.93 -25.71
C PRO A 186 -5.97 -32.81 -26.52
N PRO A 187 -4.65 -32.61 -26.34
CA PRO A 187 -3.72 -33.43 -25.54
C PRO A 187 -3.66 -33.04 -24.06
N ASP A 188 -3.23 -33.98 -23.22
CA ASP A 188 -2.82 -33.67 -21.84
C ASP A 188 -1.49 -32.91 -21.86
N LEU A 189 -1.37 -31.88 -21.01
CA LEU A 189 -0.14 -31.10 -20.87
C LEU A 189 0.85 -31.86 -20.00
N SER A 190 2.09 -31.98 -20.44
CA SER A 190 3.13 -32.63 -19.63
C SER A 190 3.62 -31.72 -18.51
N TYR A 191 4.27 -32.31 -17.50
CA TYR A 191 4.99 -31.55 -16.49
C TYR A 191 5.99 -30.58 -17.15
N GLY A 192 6.05 -29.34 -16.68
CA GLY A 192 6.92 -28.29 -17.21
C GLY A 192 6.44 -27.69 -18.54
N THR A 193 5.30 -28.10 -19.10
CA THR A 193 4.74 -27.44 -20.28
C THR A 193 4.40 -26.00 -19.96
N ALA A 194 4.91 -25.08 -20.76
CA ALA A 194 4.61 -23.66 -20.66
C ALA A 194 3.25 -23.37 -21.28
N VAL A 195 2.45 -22.56 -20.60
CA VAL A 195 1.14 -22.08 -21.05
C VAL A 195 1.02 -20.58 -20.80
N ARG A 196 0.18 -19.90 -21.58
CA ARG A 196 -0.14 -18.49 -21.36
C ARG A 196 -1.52 -18.39 -20.71
N PRO A 197 -1.65 -17.81 -19.51
CA PRO A 197 -2.95 -17.59 -18.91
C PRO A 197 -3.68 -16.46 -19.64
N ILE A 198 -4.90 -16.74 -20.09
CA ILE A 198 -5.82 -15.75 -20.66
C ILE A 198 -6.73 -15.18 -19.56
N ARG A 199 -7.29 -16.06 -18.71
CA ARG A 199 -8.26 -15.69 -17.68
C ARG A 199 -8.28 -16.72 -16.54
N VAL A 200 -8.58 -16.29 -15.33
CA VAL A 200 -8.86 -17.17 -14.18
C VAL A 200 -10.32 -17.04 -13.77
N GLN A 201 -10.99 -18.16 -13.52
CA GLN A 201 -12.38 -18.24 -13.05
C GLN A 201 -12.56 -19.48 -12.17
N ASP A 202 -13.03 -19.29 -10.94
CA ASP A 202 -13.40 -20.36 -10.00
C ASP A 202 -12.31 -21.43 -9.78
N GLY A 203 -11.03 -21.01 -9.73
CA GLY A 203 -9.88 -21.91 -9.58
C GLY A 203 -9.44 -22.63 -10.86
N TRP A 204 -9.98 -22.23 -12.01
CA TRP A 204 -9.58 -22.70 -13.34
C TRP A 204 -8.97 -21.58 -14.16
N THR A 205 -7.90 -21.88 -14.88
CA THR A 205 -7.22 -20.96 -15.78
C THR A 205 -7.53 -21.34 -17.21
N LEU A 206 -8.11 -20.41 -17.97
CA LEU A 206 -8.19 -20.46 -19.42
C LEU A 206 -6.80 -20.20 -20.00
N ILE A 207 -6.32 -21.11 -20.84
CA ILE A 207 -4.94 -21.09 -21.36
C ILE A 207 -4.90 -21.02 -22.88
N ASP A 208 -3.81 -20.42 -23.36
CA ASP A 208 -3.31 -20.47 -24.73
C ASP A 208 -1.97 -21.21 -24.71
N ILE A 209 -1.94 -22.36 -25.37
CA ILE A 209 -0.79 -23.27 -25.48
C ILE A 209 0.14 -22.79 -26.60
N GLN A 210 -0.42 -22.33 -27.72
CA GLN A 210 0.34 -21.98 -28.93
C GLN A 210 0.91 -20.55 -28.88
N GLY A 211 0.37 -19.72 -27.99
CA GLY A 211 0.72 -18.31 -27.87
C GLY A 211 0.14 -17.44 -28.97
N ASP A 212 -0.88 -17.91 -29.69
CA ASP A 212 -1.53 -17.23 -30.82
C ASP A 212 -2.73 -16.37 -30.39
N GLY A 213 -3.00 -16.29 -29.09
CA GLY A 213 -4.09 -15.54 -28.48
C GLY A 213 -5.43 -16.27 -28.49
N LYS A 214 -5.49 -17.52 -28.96
CA LYS A 214 -6.72 -18.34 -28.94
C LYS A 214 -6.75 -19.24 -27.72
N ALA A 215 -7.95 -19.46 -27.20
CA ALA A 215 -8.17 -20.29 -26.03
C ALA A 215 -8.19 -21.78 -26.42
N ASP A 216 -7.26 -22.56 -25.88
CA ASP A 216 -7.21 -24.02 -26.05
C ASP A 216 -8.06 -24.74 -25.00
N GLY A 217 -8.22 -24.15 -23.81
CA GLY A 217 -9.16 -24.61 -22.79
C GLY A 217 -8.80 -24.26 -21.37
N TYR A 218 -9.50 -24.90 -20.43
CA TYR A 218 -9.36 -24.65 -18.99
C TYR A 218 -8.52 -25.73 -18.34
N VAL A 219 -7.63 -25.32 -17.44
CA VAL A 219 -6.86 -26.20 -16.56
C VAL A 219 -6.99 -25.75 -15.11
N SER A 220 -6.81 -26.64 -14.14
CA SER A 220 -6.87 -26.27 -12.73
C SER A 220 -5.70 -25.35 -12.36
N SER A 221 -5.99 -24.14 -11.86
CA SER A 221 -5.00 -23.11 -11.56
C SER A 221 -3.96 -23.57 -10.53
N GLY A 222 -4.34 -24.44 -9.59
CA GLY A 222 -3.42 -24.99 -8.58
C GLY A 222 -2.28 -25.85 -9.15
N PHE A 223 -2.32 -26.23 -10.42
CA PHE A 223 -1.26 -26.97 -11.11
C PHE A 223 -0.44 -26.11 -12.07
N LEU A 224 -0.53 -24.78 -11.97
CA LEU A 224 0.25 -23.83 -12.73
C LEU A 224 1.16 -23.02 -11.79
N ALA A 225 2.42 -22.83 -12.18
CA ALA A 225 3.36 -21.98 -11.45
C ALA A 225 4.29 -21.24 -12.41
N ASP A 226 4.77 -20.05 -12.03
CA ASP A 226 5.80 -19.34 -12.80
C ASP A 226 7.13 -20.14 -12.77
N GLN A 227 7.97 -20.04 -13.82
CA GLN A 227 9.28 -20.72 -13.84
C GLN A 227 10.23 -20.22 -12.74
N LEU A 228 9.98 -19.02 -12.20
CA LEU A 228 10.62 -18.51 -10.99
C LEU A 228 10.38 -19.41 -9.75
N LEU A 229 9.33 -20.25 -9.75
CA LEU A 229 9.04 -21.23 -8.70
C LEU A 229 9.56 -22.65 -9.02
N VAL A 230 9.81 -22.99 -10.29
CA VAL A 230 10.16 -24.37 -10.70
C VAL A 230 11.67 -24.63 -10.66
N ALA A 231 12.51 -23.64 -10.98
CA ALA A 231 13.97 -23.80 -10.98
C ALA A 231 14.58 -23.99 -9.57
N VAL A 232 13.89 -23.56 -8.52
CA VAL A 232 14.36 -23.66 -7.12
C VAL A 232 14.32 -25.11 -6.59
N ARG A 233 13.63 -26.04 -7.27
CA ARG A 233 13.52 -27.44 -6.83
C ARG A 233 14.56 -28.39 -7.42
N SER A 234 15.35 -27.96 -8.40
CA SER A 234 16.25 -28.84 -9.16
C SER A 234 17.67 -28.27 -9.27
N GLY A 235 18.37 -28.17 -8.13
CA GLY A 235 19.83 -28.28 -8.04
C GLY A 235 20.71 -27.23 -8.75
N GLY A 236 21.18 -26.27 -7.96
CA GLY A 236 22.58 -25.81 -7.92
C GLY A 236 23.18 -25.12 -9.15
N LEU A 237 23.40 -23.81 -9.04
CA LEU A 237 24.72 -23.13 -9.09
C LEU A 237 24.49 -21.62 -8.83
N GLY A 238 25.28 -21.05 -7.93
CA GLY A 238 25.08 -19.70 -7.41
C GLY A 238 25.30 -18.58 -8.43
N LEU A 239 24.63 -17.45 -8.22
CA LEU A 239 25.15 -16.23 -7.61
C LEU A 239 23.95 -15.32 -7.26
N ALA A 240 24.14 -14.51 -6.20
CA ALA A 240 23.20 -13.60 -5.54
C ALA A 240 22.13 -12.97 -6.45
N GLU A 241 20.86 -12.86 -6.06
CA GLU A 241 20.42 -12.02 -4.94
C GLU A 241 19.01 -12.45 -4.47
N THR A 242 18.95 -13.47 -3.62
CA THR A 242 17.74 -13.75 -2.82
C THR A 242 17.75 -12.80 -1.63
N ALA A 243 16.86 -11.81 -1.62
CA ALA A 243 16.40 -11.23 -0.37
C ALA A 243 15.81 -12.39 0.46
N SER A 244 16.57 -12.81 1.47
CA SER A 244 16.21 -13.78 2.47
C SER A 244 14.93 -13.30 3.17
N GLN A 245 13.76 -13.69 2.66
CA GLN A 245 12.54 -13.57 3.45
C GLN A 245 12.67 -14.59 4.57
N THR A 246 13.06 -14.08 5.73
CA THR A 246 13.07 -14.81 6.98
C THR A 246 11.70 -15.45 7.17
N PRO A 247 11.60 -16.76 7.48
CA PRO A 247 10.32 -17.43 7.68
C PRO A 247 9.46 -16.70 8.72
N ASP A 248 8.14 -16.67 8.54
CA ASP A 248 7.21 -16.04 9.49
C ASP A 248 7.45 -16.49 10.94
N ALA A 249 7.77 -17.78 11.13
CA ALA A 249 8.11 -18.38 12.43
C ALA A 249 9.26 -17.66 13.14
N ALA A 250 10.26 -17.16 12.41
CA ALA A 250 11.38 -16.42 12.98
C ALA A 250 11.05 -14.95 13.30
N LYS A 251 9.85 -14.47 12.95
CA LYS A 251 9.33 -13.14 13.30
C LYS A 251 8.31 -13.16 14.44
N ILE A 252 7.94 -14.34 14.93
CA ILE A 252 6.91 -14.48 15.98
C ILE A 252 7.30 -13.79 17.28
N SER A 253 8.57 -13.82 17.69
CA SER A 253 9.01 -13.12 18.90
C SER A 253 8.80 -11.60 18.80
N GLU A 254 9.07 -11.03 17.63
CA GLU A 254 8.86 -9.61 17.34
C GLU A 254 7.36 -9.29 17.31
N LEU A 255 6.55 -10.12 16.65
CA LEU A 255 5.09 -9.98 16.62
C LEU A 255 4.48 -9.97 18.02
N VAL A 256 4.89 -10.88 18.89
CA VAL A 256 4.46 -10.92 20.30
C VAL A 256 4.95 -9.68 21.04
N GLY A 257 6.19 -9.24 20.82
CA GLY A 257 6.73 -8.01 21.40
C GLY A 257 5.88 -6.77 21.06
N GLN A 258 5.55 -6.60 19.78
CA GLN A 258 4.71 -5.50 19.30
C GLN A 258 3.28 -5.58 19.85
N GLY A 259 2.70 -6.78 19.90
CA GLY A 259 1.36 -7.01 20.44
C GLY A 259 1.27 -6.90 21.97
N SER A 260 2.39 -7.03 22.70
CA SER A 260 2.43 -6.92 24.16
C SER A 260 2.52 -5.48 24.66
N GLY A 261 3.14 -4.60 23.86
CA GLY A 261 3.47 -3.23 24.26
C GLY A 261 2.48 -2.19 23.76
N ALA A 262 2.27 -1.13 24.56
CA ALA A 262 1.37 -0.04 24.17
C ALA A 262 1.83 0.72 22.91
N ALA A 263 3.13 0.85 22.69
CA ALA A 263 3.67 1.50 21.50
C ALA A 263 3.30 0.73 20.22
N GLY A 264 3.52 -0.59 20.19
CA GLY A 264 3.19 -1.43 19.04
C GLY A 264 1.69 -1.45 18.74
N LEU A 265 0.86 -1.63 19.77
CA LEU A 265 -0.60 -1.59 19.64
C LEU A 265 -1.13 -0.24 19.15
N LYS A 266 -0.58 0.87 19.67
CA LYS A 266 -0.93 2.23 19.22
C LYS A 266 -0.53 2.45 17.77
N GLN A 267 0.65 1.99 17.36
CA GLN A 267 1.09 2.08 15.97
C GLN A 267 0.22 1.20 15.06
N ALA A 268 -0.16 0.01 15.50
CA ALA A 268 -1.02 -0.90 14.72
C ALA A 268 -2.41 -0.29 14.53
N ARG A 269 -2.95 0.34 15.59
CA ARG A 269 -4.18 1.12 15.54
C ARG A 269 -4.10 2.25 14.52
N LYS A 270 -3.04 3.05 14.57
CA LYS A 270 -2.82 4.18 13.64
C LYS A 270 -2.79 3.68 12.19
N THR A 271 -2.02 2.63 11.90
CA THR A 271 -1.94 2.03 10.55
C THR A 271 -3.30 1.49 10.10
N ALA A 272 -3.98 0.71 10.95
CA ALA A 272 -5.30 0.14 10.62
C ALA A 272 -6.37 1.24 10.40
N SER A 273 -6.37 2.30 11.21
CA SER A 273 -7.32 3.42 11.06
C SER A 273 -7.14 4.24 9.78
N ARG A 274 -5.91 4.27 9.24
CA ARG A 274 -5.64 4.89 7.93
C ARG A 274 -6.18 4.05 6.79
N ALA A 275 -6.14 2.72 6.94
CA ALA A 275 -6.61 1.77 5.94
C ALA A 275 -8.13 1.52 5.98
N LEU A 276 -8.76 1.67 7.15
CA LEU A 276 -10.19 1.41 7.35
C LEU A 276 -10.89 2.61 7.99
N SER A 277 -11.73 3.30 7.22
CA SER A 277 -12.46 4.50 7.65
C SER A 277 -13.45 4.27 8.80
N GLY A 278 -13.88 3.03 9.05
CA GLY A 278 -14.78 2.63 10.14
C GLY A 278 -14.09 2.06 11.38
N TYR A 279 -12.76 2.11 11.45
CA TYR A 279 -11.99 1.57 12.57
C TYR A 279 -12.39 2.25 13.91
N PRO A 280 -12.53 1.52 15.04
CA PRO A 280 -12.17 0.11 15.25
C PRO A 280 -13.22 -0.91 14.83
N THR A 281 -14.42 -0.51 14.42
CA THR A 281 -15.51 -1.44 14.08
C THR A 281 -15.11 -2.31 12.88
N ASN A 282 -15.27 -3.63 12.99
CA ASN A 282 -14.85 -4.63 11.99
C ASN A 282 -13.36 -4.57 11.61
N GLY A 283 -12.53 -3.97 12.46
CA GLY A 283 -11.11 -3.74 12.22
C GLY A 283 -10.17 -4.83 12.71
N CYS A 284 -10.66 -6.01 13.14
CA CYS A 284 -9.84 -7.05 13.76
C CYS A 284 -8.73 -7.56 12.82
N ALA A 285 -9.09 -7.91 11.58
CA ALA A 285 -8.12 -8.33 10.57
C ALA A 285 -7.16 -7.20 10.17
N ALA A 286 -7.65 -5.96 10.03
CA ALA A 286 -6.79 -4.82 9.68
C ALA A 286 -5.77 -4.52 10.79
N HIS A 287 -6.20 -4.60 12.05
CA HIS A 287 -5.31 -4.42 13.20
C HIS A 287 -4.24 -5.52 13.25
N LEU A 288 -4.64 -6.79 13.05
CA LEU A 288 -3.71 -7.90 13.04
C LEU A 288 -2.75 -7.86 11.83
N SER A 289 -3.23 -7.49 10.65
CA SER A 289 -2.37 -7.21 9.49
C SER A 289 -1.32 -6.15 9.80
N ALA A 290 -1.69 -5.08 10.50
CA ALA A 290 -0.74 -4.04 10.89
C ALA A 290 0.33 -4.56 11.88
N LEU A 291 -0.04 -5.39 12.85
CA LEU A 291 0.91 -6.04 13.76
C LEU A 291 1.86 -7.00 13.03
N LEU A 292 1.34 -7.80 12.10
CA LEU A 292 2.13 -8.69 11.26
C LEU A 292 3.15 -7.89 10.43
N GLN A 293 2.72 -6.80 9.79
CA GLN A 293 3.59 -5.92 9.01
C GLN A 293 4.68 -5.27 9.87
N GLN A 294 4.36 -4.81 11.08
CA GLN A 294 5.36 -4.27 12.03
C GLN A 294 6.44 -5.30 12.38
N ALA A 295 6.05 -6.57 12.51
CA ALA A 295 6.97 -7.68 12.73
C ALA A 295 7.72 -8.12 11.45
N SER A 296 7.59 -7.37 10.35
CA SER A 296 8.14 -7.73 9.02
C SER A 296 7.59 -9.04 8.45
N ILE A 297 6.39 -9.46 8.88
CA ILE A 297 5.64 -10.53 8.23
C ILE A 297 4.84 -9.88 7.10
N ASN A 298 5.33 -10.04 5.87
CA ASN A 298 4.80 -9.36 4.69
C ASN A 298 3.44 -9.94 4.26
N VAL A 299 2.38 -9.51 4.93
CA VAL A 299 0.98 -9.74 4.56
C VAL A 299 0.35 -8.45 4.08
N ASP A 300 -0.52 -8.54 3.08
CA ASP A 300 -1.31 -7.39 2.65
C ASP A 300 -2.25 -6.94 3.77
N MET A 301 -2.54 -5.63 3.78
CA MET A 301 -3.56 -5.08 4.66
C MET A 301 -4.91 -5.74 4.35
N THR A 302 -5.41 -6.55 5.27
CA THR A 302 -6.55 -7.44 5.03
C THR A 302 -7.74 -7.05 5.88
N PHE A 303 -8.92 -7.13 5.28
CA PHE A 303 -10.20 -6.91 5.96
C PHE A 303 -10.97 -8.23 6.00
N GLY A 304 -11.62 -8.51 7.14
CA GLY A 304 -12.33 -9.76 7.39
C GLY A 304 -11.45 -10.86 8.00
N ALA A 305 -11.88 -11.37 9.15
CA ALA A 305 -11.21 -12.41 9.92
C ALA A 305 -10.93 -13.68 9.09
N GLY A 306 -11.93 -14.20 8.38
CA GLY A 306 -11.78 -15.39 7.55
C GLY A 306 -10.78 -15.23 6.40
N LYS A 307 -10.74 -14.06 5.76
CA LYS A 307 -9.79 -13.78 4.68
C LYS A 307 -8.35 -13.79 5.20
N LEU A 308 -8.09 -13.15 6.33
CA LEU A 308 -6.74 -13.16 6.93
C LEU A 308 -6.33 -14.56 7.37
N ALA A 309 -7.23 -15.34 7.98
CA ALA A 309 -6.97 -16.72 8.35
C ALA A 309 -6.61 -17.60 7.12
N HIS A 310 -7.29 -17.39 5.99
CA HIS A 310 -6.97 -18.07 4.74
C HIS A 310 -5.56 -17.72 4.23
N ILE A 311 -5.20 -16.44 4.19
CA ILE A 311 -3.87 -15.97 3.79
C ILE A 311 -2.78 -16.60 4.67
N LEU A 312 -2.95 -16.62 5.99
CA LEU A 312 -1.98 -17.23 6.89
C LEU A 312 -1.84 -18.74 6.64
N THR A 313 -2.94 -19.43 6.33
CA THR A 313 -2.93 -20.85 5.97
C THR A 313 -2.16 -21.10 4.67
N GLU A 314 -2.35 -20.26 3.65
CA GLU A 314 -1.59 -20.32 2.38
C GLU A 314 -0.09 -20.07 2.59
N ARG A 315 0.27 -19.33 3.64
CA ARG A 315 1.65 -19.09 4.08
C ARG A 315 2.22 -20.23 4.95
N ASN A 316 1.56 -21.38 4.99
CA ASN A 316 1.93 -22.57 5.79
C ASN A 316 1.77 -22.43 7.30
N TRP A 317 0.98 -21.47 7.79
CA TRP A 317 0.60 -21.48 9.19
C TRP A 317 -0.33 -22.68 9.44
N ARG A 318 0.05 -23.54 10.37
CA ARG A 318 -0.70 -24.76 10.68
C ARG A 318 -1.83 -24.50 11.65
N ARG A 319 -2.93 -25.25 11.49
CA ARG A 319 -4.05 -25.25 12.44
C ARG A 319 -3.63 -25.95 13.74
N VAL A 320 -3.91 -25.30 14.87
CA VAL A 320 -3.66 -25.77 16.23
C VAL A 320 -5.02 -25.84 16.97
N PRO A 321 -5.34 -26.94 17.65
CA PRO A 321 -6.59 -27.07 18.39
C PRO A 321 -6.62 -26.21 19.65
N CYS A 322 -7.81 -25.82 20.08
CA CYS A 322 -8.01 -25.14 21.36
C CYS A 322 -7.49 -26.00 22.53
N GLY A 323 -6.86 -25.35 23.51
CA GLY A 323 -6.12 -26.00 24.60
C GLY A 323 -4.63 -26.19 24.31
N GLN A 324 -4.17 -25.98 23.08
CA GLN A 324 -2.76 -26.10 22.68
C GLN A 324 -2.16 -24.78 22.15
N GLN A 325 -2.87 -23.67 22.35
CA GLN A 325 -2.39 -22.35 21.97
C GLN A 325 -1.08 -21.98 22.68
N ALA A 326 -0.30 -21.11 22.03
CA ALA A 326 0.94 -20.54 22.53
C ALA A 326 1.03 -19.06 22.14
N PRO A 327 1.90 -18.27 22.81
CA PRO A 327 2.23 -16.92 22.36
C PRO A 327 2.63 -16.89 20.89
N GLY A 328 2.09 -15.94 20.14
CA GLY A 328 2.32 -15.80 18.71
C GLY A 328 1.28 -16.48 17.82
N ASP A 329 0.45 -17.36 18.38
CA ASP A 329 -0.65 -17.95 17.64
C ASP A 329 -1.72 -16.90 17.30
N VAL A 330 -2.37 -17.08 16.15
CA VAL A 330 -3.55 -16.29 15.77
C VAL A 330 -4.80 -17.09 16.08
N GLY A 331 -5.62 -16.60 17.00
CA GLY A 331 -6.91 -17.19 17.30
C GLY A 331 -7.96 -16.79 16.26
N VAL A 332 -8.72 -17.76 15.78
CA VAL A 332 -9.83 -17.56 14.83
C VAL A 332 -11.12 -17.95 15.54
N CYS A 333 -11.99 -16.96 15.77
CA CYS A 333 -13.35 -17.18 16.23
C CYS A 333 -14.25 -17.48 15.04
N PHE A 334 -15.33 -18.22 15.31
CA PHE A 334 -16.30 -18.58 14.30
C PHE A 334 -17.70 -18.34 14.86
N ASP A 335 -18.42 -17.39 14.26
CA ASP A 335 -19.80 -17.16 14.61
C ASP A 335 -20.68 -18.03 13.72
N ASN A 336 -21.49 -18.88 14.37
CA ASN A 336 -22.48 -19.69 13.68
C ASN A 336 -23.79 -18.90 13.48
N ASP A 337 -23.89 -17.68 14.02
CA ASP A 337 -25.06 -16.82 13.98
C ASP A 337 -24.66 -15.34 13.76
N PRO A 338 -24.25 -14.96 12.54
CA PRO A 338 -25.25 -14.56 11.56
C PRO A 338 -24.92 -14.95 10.10
N THR A 339 -25.88 -14.77 9.20
CA THR A 339 -25.72 -14.95 7.75
C THR A 339 -24.82 -13.86 7.12
N PRO A 340 -23.74 -14.23 6.41
CA PRO A 340 -23.22 -15.58 6.18
C PRO A 340 -22.31 -16.07 7.31
N VAL A 341 -22.47 -17.36 7.62
CA VAL A 341 -21.64 -18.13 8.57
C VAL A 341 -20.16 -17.97 8.20
N GLY A 342 -19.31 -17.67 9.19
CA GLY A 342 -17.89 -17.49 8.95
C GLY A 342 -17.10 -17.02 10.17
N ALA A 343 -15.78 -16.92 9.98
CA ALA A 343 -14.93 -16.34 11.00
C ALA A 343 -15.27 -14.86 11.19
N ASP A 344 -15.70 -14.51 12.40
CA ASP A 344 -16.21 -13.20 12.79
C ASP A 344 -15.12 -12.34 13.45
N HIS A 345 -14.15 -12.98 14.09
CA HIS A 345 -13.09 -12.31 14.83
C HIS A 345 -11.75 -13.04 14.76
N VAL A 346 -10.66 -12.27 14.73
CA VAL A 346 -9.28 -12.76 14.81
C VAL A 346 -8.48 -11.91 15.79
N TYR A 347 -7.51 -12.53 16.46
CA TYR A 347 -6.65 -11.87 17.43
C TYR A 347 -5.31 -12.59 17.56
N LEU A 348 -4.31 -11.89 18.09
CA LEU A 348 -3.00 -12.45 18.40
C LEU A 348 -2.94 -12.90 19.86
N VAL A 349 -2.45 -14.12 20.12
CA VAL A 349 -2.17 -14.62 21.47
C VAL A 349 -0.85 -14.03 21.96
N ILE A 350 -0.89 -13.37 23.10
CA ILE A 350 0.28 -12.76 23.75
C ILE A 350 0.82 -13.65 24.88
N GLU A 351 -0.09 -14.19 25.69
CA GLU A 351 0.25 -15.04 26.82
C GLU A 351 -0.85 -16.08 27.03
N THR A 352 -0.48 -17.25 27.53
CA THR A 352 -1.42 -18.34 27.84
C THR A 352 -1.40 -18.64 29.33
N LEU A 353 -2.58 -18.61 29.96
CA LEU A 353 -2.80 -18.89 31.38
C LEU A 353 -3.59 -20.20 31.53
N GLY A 354 -3.04 -21.28 30.96
CA GLY A 354 -3.68 -22.59 30.87
C GLY A 354 -4.41 -22.82 29.53
N PRO A 355 -5.25 -23.88 29.44
CA PRO A 355 -5.83 -24.32 28.17
C PRO A 355 -6.99 -23.44 27.68
N ASP A 356 -7.57 -22.59 28.53
CA ASP A 356 -8.73 -21.76 28.16
C ASP A 356 -8.42 -20.27 28.20
N ARG A 357 -7.73 -19.80 29.24
CA ARG A 357 -7.49 -18.37 29.50
C ARG A 357 -6.21 -17.88 28.81
N MET A 358 -6.27 -16.71 28.20
CA MET A 358 -5.15 -16.09 27.48
C MET A 358 -5.21 -14.57 27.56
N MET A 359 -4.05 -13.93 27.40
CA MET A 359 -3.94 -12.52 27.08
C MET A 359 -3.78 -12.37 25.58
N ILE A 360 -4.52 -11.45 24.98
CA ILE A 360 -4.57 -11.27 23.53
C ILE A 360 -4.42 -9.80 23.13
N ALA A 361 -4.00 -9.60 21.89
CA ALA A 361 -3.98 -8.31 21.22
C ALA A 361 -4.97 -8.31 20.04
N ASP A 362 -5.88 -7.34 20.03
CA ASP A 362 -6.80 -7.06 18.93
C ASP A 362 -7.30 -5.59 18.96
N ASN A 363 -8.27 -5.28 18.11
CA ASN A 363 -8.87 -3.96 17.98
C ASN A 363 -9.90 -3.58 19.06
N GLN A 364 -10.33 -4.52 19.92
CA GLN A 364 -11.46 -4.36 20.84
C GLN A 364 -11.08 -3.61 22.14
N ASN A 365 -9.81 -3.64 22.55
CA ASN A 365 -9.36 -2.86 23.71
C ASN A 365 -8.92 -1.45 23.28
N PRO A 366 -9.57 -0.36 23.73
CA PRO A 366 -9.19 1.00 23.38
C PRO A 366 -7.94 1.51 24.10
N LYS A 367 -7.45 0.81 25.14
CA LYS A 367 -6.35 1.28 26.01
C LYS A 367 -4.94 0.95 25.50
N ASP A 368 -4.82 0.53 24.24
CA ASP A 368 -3.55 0.08 23.64
C ASP A 368 -2.80 -0.90 24.56
N ALA A 369 -3.52 -1.89 25.09
CA ALA A 369 -2.97 -2.90 25.97
C ALA A 369 -3.56 -4.28 25.63
N PRO A 370 -2.82 -5.37 25.84
CA PRO A 370 -3.41 -6.71 25.81
C PRO A 370 -4.56 -6.81 26.80
N HIS A 371 -5.52 -7.67 26.50
CA HIS A 371 -6.64 -7.94 27.40
C HIS A 371 -6.98 -9.43 27.40
N GLU A 372 -7.76 -9.83 28.40
CA GLU A 372 -8.09 -11.22 28.64
C GLU A 372 -9.12 -11.74 27.62
N ARG A 373 -8.90 -12.97 27.15
CA ARG A 373 -9.87 -13.74 26.36
C ARG A 373 -9.83 -15.21 26.75
N PHE A 374 -10.91 -15.91 26.41
CA PHE A 374 -11.08 -17.33 26.67
C PHE A 374 -11.38 -18.08 25.38
N THR A 375 -10.77 -19.26 25.22
CA THR A 375 -11.04 -20.14 24.07
C THR A 375 -12.51 -20.57 24.02
N SER A 376 -13.11 -20.77 25.20
CA SER A 376 -14.52 -21.09 25.38
C SER A 376 -15.49 -19.93 25.10
N GLY A 377 -14.99 -18.74 24.78
CA GLY A 377 -15.80 -17.56 24.45
C GLY A 377 -16.32 -16.78 25.65
N ARG A 378 -16.76 -17.42 26.76
CA ARG A 378 -17.27 -16.77 28.00
C ARG A 378 -18.01 -15.43 27.80
N GLY A 379 -19.05 -15.43 26.96
CA GLY A 379 -19.84 -14.22 26.63
C GLY A 379 -19.36 -13.44 25.40
N LYS A 380 -18.37 -13.99 24.69
CA LYS A 380 -17.92 -13.63 23.34
C LYS A 380 -17.98 -14.87 22.46
N THR A 381 -17.83 -14.69 21.15
CA THR A 381 -17.71 -15.80 20.21
C THR A 381 -16.54 -16.71 20.59
N PRO A 382 -16.74 -18.03 20.71
CA PRO A 382 -15.69 -18.98 21.05
C PRO A 382 -14.63 -19.05 19.94
N THR A 383 -13.44 -19.47 20.32
CA THR A 383 -12.34 -19.74 19.40
C THR A 383 -12.53 -21.13 18.82
N GLU A 384 -12.55 -21.24 17.49
CA GLU A 384 -12.70 -22.52 16.79
C GLU A 384 -11.33 -23.19 16.59
N TYR A 385 -10.29 -22.39 16.32
CA TYR A 385 -8.91 -22.87 16.21
C TYR A 385 -7.88 -21.75 16.30
N PHE A 386 -6.62 -22.16 16.36
CA PHE A 386 -5.47 -21.28 16.28
C PHE A 386 -4.65 -21.55 15.00
N LEU A 387 -3.94 -20.54 14.52
CA LEU A 387 -2.95 -20.67 13.45
C LEU A 387 -1.56 -20.38 14.01
N ARG A 388 -0.59 -21.24 13.69
CA ARG A 388 0.80 -21.13 14.14
C ARG A 388 1.76 -21.17 12.95
N ALA A 389 2.67 -20.20 12.88
CA ALA A 389 3.71 -20.10 11.86
C ALA A 389 4.71 -21.27 11.86
#